data_AF-A0A3A5HNB9-F1
#
_entry.id   AF-A0A3A5HNB9-F1
#
_cell.length_a   1.000
_cell.length_b   1.000
_cell.length_c   1.000
_cell.angle_alpha   90.00
_cell.angle_beta   90.00
_cell.angle_gamma   90.00
#
_symmetry.space_group_name_H-M   'P 1'
#
loop_
_entity.id
_entity.type
_entity.pdbx_description
1 polymer ?
#
loop_
_entity_poly.entity_id
_entity_poly.type
_entity_poly.pdbx_seq_one_letter_code
_entity_poly.pdbx_strand_id
1 'polypeptide(L)'
;MDTWVSIIMIVLFIVLLIFIFSIALLTPIIGKKNLLFVIFLGFMIGAVGGAFFISPVYEDVPQMARGLYQLTSDSPEIIMVDVSTNIDLDRFISDVQAMEGVGNVESSGIIIRTDNFTQERQKMIEERIAIVDPNIESYEVYTNGTIILNVKKGHNPIKAIKTLSDWLMLTGGISTRYSNVHVRIEADPSQVDNLVNEISKEEVVVTSVKGPVQEQVSNLREMMPGQLNVILFCGILGMITGLAGIFIDNILIYLQKIKDKIRKEE
;
A
#
# COMPACT_ATOMS: atom_id res chain seq x y z
N MET A 1 11.53 -2.66 3.03
CA MET A 1 12.82 -2.67 3.80
C MET A 1 13.29 -1.24 4.02
N ASP A 2 14.22 -1.01 4.95
CA ASP A 2 14.89 0.29 5.07
C ASP A 2 15.64 0.60 3.77
N THR A 3 15.59 1.86 3.33
CA THR A 3 16.23 2.37 2.09
C THR A 3 17.73 2.01 2.06
N TRP A 4 18.37 1.99 3.23
CA TRP A 4 19.76 1.55 3.39
C TRP A 4 19.99 0.11 2.98
N VAL A 5 19.07 -0.79 3.36
CA VAL A 5 19.18 -2.21 3.00
C VAL A 5 19.02 -2.38 1.50
N SER A 6 18.09 -1.66 0.87
CA SER A 6 17.89 -1.72 -0.58
C SER A 6 19.14 -1.28 -1.36
N ILE A 7 19.82 -0.22 -0.91
CA ILE A 7 21.09 0.23 -1.51
C ILE A 7 22.16 -0.86 -1.42
N ILE A 8 22.32 -1.47 -0.25
CA ILE A 8 23.31 -2.54 -0.04
C ILE A 8 23.05 -3.73 -0.98
N MET A 9 21.78 -4.10 -1.16
CA MET A 9 21.40 -5.21 -2.04
C MET A 9 21.71 -4.91 -3.51
N ILE A 10 21.47 -3.68 -3.97
CA ILE A 10 21.86 -3.24 -5.33
C ILE A 10 23.38 -3.32 -5.50
N VAL A 11 24.16 -2.84 -4.51
CA VAL A 11 25.63 -2.91 -4.55
C VAL A 11 26.11 -4.36 -4.60
N LEU A 12 25.53 -5.26 -3.79
CA LEU A 12 25.86 -6.69 -3.81
C LEU A 12 25.58 -7.32 -5.17
N PHE A 13 24.48 -6.95 -5.83
CA PHE A 13 24.19 -7.41 -7.18
C PHE A 13 25.24 -6.92 -8.20
N ILE A 14 25.68 -5.66 -8.11
CA ILE A 14 26.75 -5.13 -8.97
C ILE A 14 28.06 -5.87 -8.73
N VAL A 15 28.42 -6.15 -7.48
CA VAL A 15 29.61 -6.94 -7.13
C VAL A 15 29.52 -8.34 -7.74
N LEU A 16 28.33 -8.96 -7.70
CA LEU A 16 28.09 -10.26 -8.33
C LEU A 16 28.25 -10.20 -9.87
N LEU A 17 27.80 -9.13 -10.53
CA LEU A 17 28.04 -8.93 -11.96
C LEU A 17 29.55 -8.77 -12.29
N ILE A 18 30.28 -8.01 -11.47
CA ILE A 18 31.76 -7.87 -11.61
C ILE A 18 32.45 -9.23 -11.43
N PHE A 19 31.94 -10.07 -10.54
CA PHE A 19 32.45 -11.42 -10.34
C PHE A 19 32.21 -12.31 -11.58
N ILE A 20 31.01 -12.28 -12.16
CA ILE A 20 30.70 -12.97 -13.43
C ILE A 20 31.65 -12.51 -14.54
N PHE A 21 31.85 -11.20 -14.66
CA PHE A 21 32.77 -10.60 -15.62
C PHE A 21 34.21 -11.10 -15.43
N SER A 22 34.69 -11.16 -14.19
CA SER A 22 36.04 -11.62 -13.85
C SER A 22 36.28 -13.09 -14.18
N ILE A 23 35.30 -13.97 -13.93
CA ILE A 23 35.38 -15.39 -14.32
C ILE A 23 35.40 -15.51 -15.85
N ALA A 24 34.56 -14.74 -16.54
CA ALA A 24 34.49 -14.77 -17.98
C ALA A 24 35.81 -14.35 -18.64
N LEU A 25 36.54 -13.38 -18.07
CA LEU A 25 37.88 -12.98 -18.52
C LEU A 25 38.93 -14.09 -18.48
N LEU A 26 38.79 -15.06 -17.58
CA LEU A 26 39.73 -16.19 -17.45
C LEU A 26 39.45 -17.30 -18.47
N THR A 27 38.29 -17.27 -19.13
CA THR A 27 37.80 -18.34 -20.02
C THR A 27 38.47 -18.41 -21.41
N PRO A 28 38.90 -17.31 -22.07
CA PRO A 28 39.53 -17.34 -23.39
C PRO A 28 40.77 -18.23 -23.49
N ILE A 29 41.41 -18.54 -22.35
CA ILE A 29 42.59 -19.42 -22.26
C ILE A 29 42.23 -20.90 -22.61
N ILE A 30 40.95 -21.28 -22.60
CA ILE A 30 40.51 -22.70 -22.59
C ILE A 30 39.67 -23.11 -23.83
N GLY A 31 39.44 -22.21 -24.79
CA GLY A 31 38.92 -22.55 -26.13
C GLY A 31 37.40 -22.44 -26.32
N LYS A 32 36.97 -22.37 -27.60
CA LYS A 32 35.62 -21.97 -28.05
C LYS A 32 34.45 -22.80 -27.50
N LYS A 33 34.70 -24.03 -27.03
CA LYS A 33 33.66 -24.89 -26.42
C LYS A 33 33.16 -24.37 -25.07
N ASN A 34 33.92 -23.49 -24.41
CA ASN A 34 33.56 -22.94 -23.10
C ASN A 34 32.70 -21.67 -23.18
N LEU A 35 32.46 -21.12 -24.37
CA LEU A 35 31.60 -19.94 -24.55
C LEU A 35 30.17 -20.21 -24.04
N LEU A 36 29.58 -21.34 -24.45
CA LEU A 36 28.23 -21.73 -24.03
C LEU A 36 28.15 -21.92 -22.52
N PHE A 37 29.21 -22.46 -21.92
CA PHE A 37 29.29 -22.66 -20.47
C PHE A 37 29.29 -21.33 -19.71
N VAL A 38 30.06 -20.33 -20.16
CA VAL A 38 30.06 -19.00 -19.52
C VAL A 38 28.74 -18.27 -19.67
N ILE A 39 28.09 -18.37 -20.84
CA ILE A 39 26.75 -17.81 -21.09
C ILE A 39 25.74 -18.40 -20.10
N PHE A 40 25.73 -19.73 -19.95
CA PHE A 40 24.81 -20.42 -19.04
C PHE A 40 25.12 -20.14 -17.57
N LEU A 41 26.41 -20.12 -17.20
CA LEU A 41 26.86 -19.80 -15.86
C LEU A 41 26.52 -18.36 -15.47
N GLY A 42 26.76 -17.40 -16.38
CA GLY A 42 26.38 -16.00 -16.20
C GLY A 42 24.87 -15.84 -16.04
N PHE A 43 24.07 -16.58 -16.80
CA PHE A 43 22.61 -16.60 -16.63
C PHE A 43 22.20 -17.14 -15.26
N MET A 44 22.73 -18.29 -14.84
CA MET A 44 22.39 -18.89 -13.54
C MET A 44 22.79 -18.00 -12.37
N ILE A 45 24.03 -17.51 -12.35
CA ILE A 45 24.52 -16.63 -11.27
C ILE A 45 23.75 -15.30 -11.29
N GLY A 46 23.46 -14.75 -12.47
CA GLY A 46 22.66 -13.53 -12.63
C GLY A 46 21.20 -13.70 -12.17
N ALA A 47 20.57 -14.85 -12.45
CA ALA A 47 19.22 -15.15 -12.01
C ALA A 47 19.17 -15.36 -10.49
N VAL A 48 20.13 -16.10 -9.91
CA VAL A 48 20.26 -16.27 -8.46
C VAL A 48 20.49 -14.91 -7.79
N GLY A 49 21.42 -14.11 -8.31
CA GLY A 49 21.66 -12.75 -7.83
C GLY A 49 20.43 -11.86 -7.95
N GLY A 50 19.67 -11.98 -9.04
CA GLY A 50 18.40 -11.28 -9.24
C GLY A 50 17.36 -11.68 -8.20
N ALA A 51 17.21 -12.98 -7.92
CA ALA A 51 16.27 -13.50 -6.93
C ALA A 51 16.61 -13.05 -5.50
N PHE A 52 17.89 -13.08 -5.12
CA PHE A 52 18.31 -12.76 -3.75
C PHE A 52 18.51 -11.27 -3.51
N PHE A 53 18.98 -10.50 -4.49
CA PHE A 53 19.37 -9.10 -4.30
C PHE A 53 18.40 -8.11 -4.93
N ILE A 54 17.93 -8.36 -6.15
CA ILE A 54 17.06 -7.41 -6.87
C ILE A 54 15.59 -7.62 -6.55
N SER A 55 15.14 -8.86 -6.40
CA SER A 55 13.75 -9.20 -6.11
C SER A 55 13.21 -8.52 -4.85
N PRO A 56 13.91 -8.56 -3.71
CA PRO A 56 13.46 -7.88 -2.49
C PRO A 56 13.39 -6.36 -2.67
N VAL A 57 14.37 -5.76 -3.37
CA VAL A 57 14.39 -4.33 -3.66
C VAL A 57 13.23 -3.93 -4.57
N TYR A 58 12.95 -4.77 -5.57
CA TYR A 58 11.89 -4.55 -6.53
C TYR A 58 10.50 -4.57 -5.89
N GLU A 59 10.27 -5.45 -4.92
CA GLU A 59 9.03 -5.49 -4.13
C GLU A 59 8.79 -4.20 -3.31
N ASP A 60 9.87 -3.53 -2.90
CA ASP A 60 9.81 -2.31 -2.10
C ASP A 60 9.66 -1.03 -2.94
N VAL A 61 9.90 -1.07 -4.26
CA VAL A 61 9.83 0.12 -5.14
C VAL A 61 8.51 0.90 -5.00
N PRO A 62 7.32 0.26 -4.97
CA PRO A 62 6.06 0.99 -4.77
C PRO A 62 6.03 1.78 -3.45
N GLN A 63 6.59 1.22 -2.37
CA GLN A 63 6.67 1.92 -1.07
C GLN A 63 7.67 3.06 -1.09
N MET A 64 8.81 2.91 -1.77
CA MET A 64 9.78 3.99 -1.94
C MET A 64 9.20 5.14 -2.77
N ALA A 65 8.44 4.81 -3.83
CA ALA A 65 7.73 5.79 -4.64
C ALA A 65 6.63 6.51 -3.86
N ARG A 66 5.96 5.82 -2.92
CA ARG A 66 4.95 6.43 -2.04
C ARG A 66 5.50 7.66 -1.32
N GLY A 67 6.71 7.59 -0.75
CA GLY A 67 7.35 8.73 -0.08
C GLY A 67 7.56 9.95 -1.01
N LEU A 68 7.91 9.71 -2.27
CA LEU A 68 8.03 10.79 -3.26
C LEU A 68 6.66 11.38 -3.65
N TYR A 69 5.65 10.54 -3.79
CA TYR A 69 4.28 10.97 -4.09
C TYR A 69 3.65 11.73 -2.91
N GLN A 70 3.95 11.34 -1.66
CA GLN A 70 3.55 12.09 -0.46
C GLN A 70 4.15 13.50 -0.41
N LEU A 71 5.35 13.70 -0.96
CA LEU A 71 6.01 15.02 -0.99
C LEU A 71 5.56 15.91 -2.15
N THR A 72 4.98 15.33 -3.20
CA THR A 72 4.62 16.02 -4.44
C THR A 72 3.11 16.14 -4.66
N SER A 73 2.31 15.42 -3.87
CA SER A 73 0.85 15.50 -3.89
C SER A 73 0.35 16.55 -2.90
N ASP A 74 -0.32 17.58 -3.41
CA ASP A 74 -1.04 18.57 -2.59
C ASP A 74 -2.50 18.15 -2.32
N SER A 75 -2.94 16.99 -2.84
CA SER A 75 -4.31 16.53 -2.71
C SER A 75 -4.49 15.65 -1.46
N PRO A 76 -5.57 15.84 -0.67
CA PRO A 76 -5.75 15.14 0.60
C PRO A 76 -5.98 13.64 0.43
N GLU A 77 -5.45 12.88 1.37
CA GLU A 77 -5.70 11.45 1.56
C GLU A 77 -6.87 11.24 2.53
N ILE A 78 -7.59 10.14 2.39
CA ILE A 78 -8.75 9.78 3.19
C ILE A 78 -8.40 8.56 4.03
N ILE A 79 -8.33 8.74 5.34
CA ILE A 79 -8.17 7.66 6.31
C ILE A 79 -9.57 7.28 6.83
N MET A 80 -9.95 6.02 6.65
CA MET A 80 -11.19 5.45 7.17
C MET A 80 -10.89 4.67 8.45
N VAL A 81 -11.70 4.93 9.47
CA VAL A 81 -11.45 4.45 10.83
C VAL A 81 -12.77 3.98 11.46
N ASP A 82 -12.73 2.84 12.13
CA ASP A 82 -13.87 2.30 12.88
C ASP A 82 -13.67 2.55 14.37
N VAL A 83 -14.53 3.41 14.91
CA VAL A 83 -14.49 3.84 16.31
C VAL A 83 -15.60 3.14 17.08
N SER A 84 -15.25 2.42 18.13
CA SER A 84 -16.26 1.85 19.02
C SER A 84 -16.99 2.97 19.75
N THR A 85 -18.30 2.86 19.89
CA THR A 85 -19.09 3.79 20.71
C THR A 85 -18.84 3.68 22.22
N ASN A 86 -18.02 2.71 22.66
CA ASN A 86 -17.61 2.57 24.05
C ASN A 86 -16.58 3.63 24.48
N ILE A 87 -15.92 4.29 23.53
CA ILE A 87 -15.02 5.41 23.78
C ILE A 87 -15.73 6.73 23.50
N ASP A 88 -15.20 7.82 24.07
CA ASP A 88 -15.72 9.16 23.86
C ASP A 88 -15.43 9.63 22.42
N LEU A 89 -16.38 9.40 21.52
CA LEU A 89 -16.25 9.74 20.10
C LEU A 89 -16.10 11.25 19.87
N ASP A 90 -16.77 12.08 20.67
CA ASP A 90 -16.68 13.54 20.52
C ASP A 90 -15.25 14.01 20.87
N ARG A 91 -14.67 13.41 21.93
CA ARG A 91 -13.27 13.62 22.26
C ARG A 91 -12.33 13.07 21.20
N PHE A 92 -12.54 11.85 20.71
CA PHE A 92 -11.74 11.25 19.63
C PHE A 92 -11.71 12.15 18.39
N ILE A 93 -12.88 12.61 17.94
CA ILE A 93 -13.00 13.50 16.78
C ILE A 93 -12.26 14.82 17.05
N SER A 94 -12.41 15.39 18.24
CA SER A 94 -11.73 16.64 18.62
C SER A 94 -10.21 16.48 18.68
N ASP A 95 -9.72 15.37 19.25
CA ASP A 95 -8.29 15.09 19.42
C ASP A 95 -7.64 14.86 18.04
N VAL A 96 -8.29 14.08 17.16
CA VAL A 96 -7.85 13.85 15.77
C VAL A 96 -7.90 15.14 14.94
N GLN A 97 -8.97 15.93 15.05
CA GLN A 97 -9.10 17.19 14.31
C GLN A 97 -8.02 18.22 14.70
N ALA A 98 -7.45 18.11 15.90
CA ALA A 98 -6.36 18.97 16.37
C ALA A 98 -4.96 18.49 15.94
N MET A 99 -4.84 17.28 15.36
CA MET A 99 -3.55 16.76 14.89
C MET A 99 -3.05 17.52 13.66
N GLU A 100 -1.72 17.64 13.55
CA GLU A 100 -1.08 18.29 12.41
C GLU A 100 -1.39 17.53 11.10
N GLY A 101 -1.72 18.27 10.05
CA GLY A 101 -2.07 17.71 8.75
C GLY A 101 -3.49 17.18 8.63
N VAL A 102 -4.35 17.27 9.66
CA VAL A 102 -5.77 16.91 9.55
C VAL A 102 -6.57 18.10 9.02
N GLY A 103 -7.28 17.88 7.92
CA GLY A 103 -8.19 18.87 7.32
C GLY A 103 -9.59 18.78 7.90
N ASN A 104 -10.20 17.60 7.84
CA ASN A 104 -11.61 17.43 8.18
C ASN A 104 -11.88 16.01 8.70
N VAL A 105 -12.68 15.90 9.76
CA VAL A 105 -13.10 14.64 10.36
C VAL A 105 -14.63 14.56 10.34
N GLU A 106 -15.19 13.58 9.62
CA GLU A 106 -16.63 13.39 9.46
C GLU A 106 -17.04 11.95 9.75
N SER A 107 -18.21 11.74 10.36
CA SER A 107 -18.80 10.41 10.44
C SER A 107 -19.40 10.03 9.09
N SER A 108 -19.00 8.89 8.54
CA SER A 108 -19.47 8.39 7.24
C SER A 108 -20.47 7.24 7.33
N GLY A 109 -20.77 6.75 8.55
CA GLY A 109 -21.75 5.69 8.76
C GLY A 109 -21.67 5.08 10.15
N ILE A 110 -22.68 4.29 10.50
CA ILE A 110 -22.85 3.68 11.82
C ILE A 110 -23.30 2.23 11.62
N ILE A 111 -22.64 1.30 12.32
CA ILE A 111 -23.07 -0.08 12.45
C ILE A 111 -23.53 -0.32 13.88
N ILE A 112 -24.75 -0.82 14.04
CA ILE A 112 -25.32 -1.22 15.33
C ILE A 112 -25.60 -2.71 15.28
N ARG A 113 -25.08 -3.44 16.27
CA ARG A 113 -25.36 -4.86 16.48
C ARG A 113 -26.34 -5.03 17.63
N THR A 114 -27.43 -5.71 17.37
CA THR A 114 -28.50 -5.98 18.33
C THR A 114 -28.74 -7.47 18.48
N ASP A 115 -29.72 -7.84 19.30
CA ASP A 115 -30.33 -9.16 19.24
C ASP A 115 -31.02 -9.41 17.89
N ASN A 116 -31.12 -10.68 17.51
CA ASN A 116 -31.84 -11.10 16.31
C ASN A 116 -33.34 -10.81 16.46
N PHE A 117 -34.01 -10.51 15.35
CA PHE A 117 -35.44 -10.23 15.33
C PHE A 117 -36.13 -10.81 14.09
N THR A 118 -37.46 -10.89 14.13
CA THR A 118 -38.27 -11.47 13.05
C THR A 118 -38.34 -10.53 11.83
N GLN A 119 -38.72 -11.07 10.67
CA GLN A 119 -38.93 -10.26 9.45
C GLN A 119 -40.04 -9.22 9.62
N GLU A 120 -41.10 -9.53 10.39
CA GLU A 120 -42.15 -8.55 10.71
C GLU A 120 -41.58 -7.37 11.50
N ARG A 121 -40.70 -7.66 12.46
CA ARG A 121 -40.03 -6.63 13.25
C ARG A 121 -39.04 -5.82 12.41
N GLN A 122 -38.32 -6.44 11.48
CA GLN A 122 -37.46 -5.76 10.51
C GLN A 122 -38.24 -4.68 9.75
N LYS A 123 -39.38 -5.05 9.13
CA LYS A 123 -40.22 -4.10 8.37
C LYS A 123 -40.71 -2.94 9.25
N MET A 124 -41.12 -3.24 10.48
CA MET A 124 -41.52 -2.20 11.43
C MET A 124 -40.37 -1.24 11.77
N ILE A 125 -39.14 -1.74 11.91
CA ILE A 125 -37.95 -0.90 12.13
C ILE A 125 -37.70 -0.04 10.89
N GLU A 126 -37.69 -0.63 9.69
CA GLU A 126 -37.47 0.08 8.43
C GLU A 126 -38.53 1.17 8.17
N GLU A 127 -39.79 0.97 8.55
CA GLU A 127 -40.85 1.97 8.39
C GLU A 127 -40.77 3.12 9.40
N ARG A 128 -40.16 2.89 10.58
CA ARG A 128 -40.22 3.81 11.71
C ARG A 128 -38.90 4.51 12.01
N ILE A 129 -37.76 3.97 11.58
CA ILE A 129 -36.43 4.49 11.92
C ILE A 129 -36.25 5.98 11.55
N ALA A 130 -36.74 6.40 10.38
CA ALA A 130 -36.70 7.82 9.96
C ALA A 130 -37.68 8.72 10.73
N ILE A 131 -38.69 8.14 11.39
CA ILE A 131 -39.64 8.85 12.27
C ILE A 131 -39.04 8.96 13.68
N VAL A 132 -38.34 7.91 14.13
CA VAL A 132 -37.66 7.86 15.43
C VAL A 132 -36.54 8.89 15.49
N ASP A 133 -35.74 9.00 14.44
CA ASP A 133 -34.77 10.07 14.29
C ASP A 133 -34.77 10.62 12.85
N PRO A 134 -35.28 11.85 12.64
CA PRO A 134 -35.31 12.48 11.31
C PRO A 134 -33.93 12.90 10.80
N ASN A 135 -32.87 12.71 11.59
CA ASN A 135 -31.49 12.92 11.17
C ASN A 135 -30.85 11.67 10.55
N ILE A 136 -31.52 10.52 10.56
CA ILE A 136 -31.08 9.34 9.81
C ILE A 136 -31.47 9.52 8.34
N GLU A 137 -30.48 9.48 7.44
CA GLU A 137 -30.68 9.69 5.99
C GLU A 137 -30.93 8.38 5.24
N SER A 138 -30.18 7.34 5.58
CA SER A 138 -30.26 6.03 4.93
C SER A 138 -30.00 4.92 5.94
N TYR A 139 -30.60 3.76 5.72
CA TYR A 139 -30.47 2.62 6.62
C TYR A 139 -30.71 1.29 5.92
N GLU A 140 -30.07 0.25 6.43
CA GLU A 140 -30.29 -1.15 6.08
C GLU A 140 -30.44 -1.96 7.36
N VAL A 141 -31.50 -2.76 7.45
CA VAL A 141 -31.84 -3.53 8.64
C VAL A 141 -31.84 -5.02 8.28
N TYR A 142 -31.14 -5.82 9.07
CA TYR A 142 -31.00 -7.25 8.84
C TYR A 142 -31.53 -8.05 10.04
N THR A 143 -32.35 -9.07 9.79
CA THR A 143 -32.96 -9.93 10.84
C THR A 143 -31.95 -10.63 11.75
N ASN A 144 -30.70 -10.75 11.30
CA ASN A 144 -29.60 -11.26 12.10
C ASN A 144 -29.15 -10.28 13.20
N GLY A 145 -29.81 -9.14 13.37
CA GLY A 145 -29.47 -8.12 14.37
C GLY A 145 -28.42 -7.10 13.91
N THR A 146 -28.21 -6.90 12.60
CA THR A 146 -27.35 -5.82 12.10
C THR A 146 -28.21 -4.68 11.59
N ILE A 147 -27.89 -3.46 12.01
CA ILE A 147 -28.46 -2.23 11.47
C ILE A 147 -27.30 -1.36 11.01
N ILE A 148 -27.32 -0.96 9.74
CA ILE A 148 -26.37 -0.03 9.15
C ILE A 148 -27.13 1.26 8.87
N LEU A 149 -26.60 2.41 9.27
CA LEU A 149 -27.28 3.68 9.03
C LEU A 149 -26.29 4.83 8.83
N ASN A 150 -26.75 5.86 8.13
CA ASN A 150 -26.04 7.13 7.94
C ASN A 150 -26.86 8.26 8.55
N VAL A 151 -26.16 9.23 9.14
CA VAL A 151 -26.77 10.43 9.73
C VAL A 151 -26.44 11.67 8.91
N LYS A 152 -27.31 12.67 8.97
CA LYS A 152 -27.09 13.99 8.35
C LYS A 152 -25.73 14.56 8.76
N LYS A 153 -25.09 15.23 7.81
CA LYS A 153 -23.83 15.93 8.05
C LYS A 153 -23.95 16.88 9.25
N GLY A 154 -23.00 16.78 10.19
CA GLY A 154 -22.97 17.58 11.42
C GLY A 154 -23.89 17.09 12.55
N HIS A 155 -24.67 16.03 12.34
CA HIS A 155 -25.42 15.39 13.42
C HIS A 155 -24.50 14.48 14.24
N ASN A 156 -24.69 14.46 15.58
CA ASN A 156 -23.87 13.63 16.46
C ASN A 156 -24.33 12.15 16.36
N PRO A 157 -23.47 11.24 15.88
CA PRO A 157 -23.83 9.84 15.68
C PRO A 157 -24.15 9.10 16.98
N ILE A 158 -23.58 9.49 18.12
CA ILE A 158 -23.91 8.89 19.43
C ILE A 158 -25.37 9.15 19.79
N LYS A 159 -25.90 10.35 19.48
CA LYS A 159 -27.30 10.70 19.76
C LYS A 159 -28.26 9.85 18.93
N ALA A 160 -27.96 9.63 17.65
CA ALA A 160 -28.75 8.77 16.79
C ALA A 160 -28.74 7.32 17.28
N ILE A 161 -27.55 6.79 17.65
CA ILE A 161 -27.39 5.43 18.20
C ILE A 161 -28.19 5.26 19.48
N LYS A 162 -28.10 6.23 20.39
CA LYS A 162 -28.83 6.20 21.66
C LYS A 162 -30.34 6.23 21.45
N THR A 163 -30.82 7.17 20.64
CA THR A 163 -32.25 7.33 20.34
C THR A 163 -32.83 6.05 19.73
N LEU A 164 -32.11 5.45 18.78
CA LEU A 164 -32.53 4.20 18.16
C LEU A 164 -32.47 3.02 19.12
N SER A 165 -31.40 2.90 19.92
CA SER A 165 -31.24 1.83 20.91
C SER A 165 -32.32 1.87 21.99
N ASP A 166 -32.63 3.06 22.51
CA ASP A 166 -33.70 3.27 23.49
C ASP A 166 -35.06 2.87 22.88
N TRP A 167 -35.34 3.29 21.64
CA TRP A 167 -36.57 2.94 20.95
C TRP A 167 -36.70 1.43 20.69
N LEU A 168 -35.64 0.76 20.24
CA LEU A 168 -35.61 -0.68 20.00
C LEU A 168 -35.88 -1.48 21.28
N MET A 169 -35.29 -1.05 22.39
CA MET A 169 -35.50 -1.65 23.70
C MET A 169 -36.93 -1.44 24.19
N LEU A 170 -37.44 -0.20 24.13
CA LEU A 170 -38.78 0.14 24.63
C LEU A 170 -39.92 -0.51 23.83
N THR A 171 -39.75 -0.67 22.52
CA THR A 171 -40.84 -1.14 21.64
C THR A 171 -40.76 -2.61 21.28
N GLY A 172 -39.64 -3.28 21.59
CA GLY A 172 -39.44 -4.69 21.21
C GLY A 172 -38.53 -5.50 22.11
N GLY A 173 -38.01 -4.92 23.21
CA GLY A 173 -37.07 -5.60 24.09
C GLY A 173 -35.75 -6.00 23.39
N ILE A 174 -35.40 -5.33 22.30
CA ILE A 174 -34.20 -5.63 21.51
C ILE A 174 -33.04 -4.84 22.12
N SER A 175 -32.04 -5.56 22.64
CA SER A 175 -30.87 -4.91 23.24
C SER A 175 -29.79 -4.66 22.19
N THR A 176 -29.16 -3.49 22.27
CA THR A 176 -27.93 -3.18 21.52
C THR A 176 -26.74 -3.82 22.22
N ARG A 177 -25.97 -4.64 21.49
CA ARG A 177 -24.78 -5.34 21.99
C ARG A 177 -23.53 -4.50 21.84
N TYR A 178 -23.34 -3.91 20.67
CA TYR A 178 -22.27 -2.97 20.39
C TYR A 178 -22.64 -2.09 19.20
N SER A 179 -21.96 -0.96 19.08
CA SER A 179 -22.04 -0.09 17.92
C SER A 179 -20.69 0.52 17.58
N ASN A 180 -20.44 0.65 16.29
CA ASN A 180 -19.24 1.25 15.72
C ASN A 180 -19.65 2.40 14.81
N VAL A 181 -18.87 3.47 14.84
CA VAL A 181 -19.01 4.61 13.94
C VAL A 181 -17.84 4.60 12.97
N HIS A 182 -18.16 4.60 11.68
CA HIS A 182 -17.20 4.84 10.61
C HIS A 182 -16.89 6.32 10.56
N VAL A 183 -15.62 6.66 10.72
CA VAL A 183 -15.08 8.01 10.69
C VAL A 183 -14.17 8.14 9.48
N ARG A 184 -14.37 9.22 8.74
CA ARG A 184 -13.60 9.64 7.58
C ARG A 184 -12.74 10.83 7.98
N ILE A 185 -11.44 10.67 7.88
CA ILE A 185 -10.44 11.70 8.20
C ILE A 185 -9.75 12.11 6.90
N GLU A 186 -9.86 13.37 6.54
CA GLU A 186 -9.06 13.98 5.48
C GLU A 186 -7.73 14.43 6.06
N ALA A 187 -6.65 13.93 5.49
CA ALA A 187 -5.28 14.14 5.96
C ALA A 187 -4.37 14.61 4.83
N ASP A 188 -3.38 15.43 5.16
CA ASP A 188 -2.25 15.77 4.31
C ASP A 188 -1.46 14.49 3.98
N PRO A 189 -1.13 14.22 2.70
CA PRO A 189 -0.38 13.04 2.30
C PRO A 189 0.92 12.81 3.08
N SER A 190 1.61 13.88 3.48
CA SER A 190 2.86 13.85 4.23
C SER A 190 2.71 13.41 5.68
N GLN A 191 1.51 13.55 6.26
CA GLN A 191 1.21 13.24 7.67
C GLN A 191 0.45 11.94 7.86
N VAL A 192 -0.02 11.29 6.78
CA VAL A 192 -0.83 10.06 6.85
C VAL A 192 -0.21 8.99 7.74
N ASP A 193 1.09 8.70 7.60
CA ASP A 193 1.70 7.61 8.36
C ASP A 193 1.85 7.96 9.85
N ASN A 194 2.09 9.24 10.18
CA ASN A 194 2.11 9.72 11.57
C ASN A 194 0.70 9.62 12.19
N LEU A 195 -0.31 10.08 11.48
CA LEU A 195 -1.72 10.04 11.92
C LEU A 195 -2.20 8.61 12.12
N VAL A 196 -1.92 7.70 11.18
CA VAL A 196 -2.26 6.27 11.32
C VAL A 196 -1.61 5.68 12.57
N ASN A 197 -0.32 5.99 12.81
CA ASN A 197 0.40 5.50 13.99
C ASN A 197 -0.14 6.08 15.30
N GLU A 198 -0.65 7.31 15.29
CA GLU A 198 -1.17 7.98 16.48
C GLU A 198 -2.59 7.51 16.80
N ILE A 199 -3.48 7.45 15.80
CA ILE A 199 -4.85 6.93 15.91
C ILE A 199 -4.86 5.46 16.37
N SER A 200 -3.93 4.64 15.87
CA SER A 200 -3.86 3.21 16.22
C SER A 200 -3.51 2.97 17.69
N LYS A 201 -3.06 3.98 18.44
CA LYS A 201 -2.79 3.86 19.89
C LYS A 201 -4.07 3.90 20.74
N GLU A 202 -5.18 4.42 20.21
CA GLU A 202 -6.40 4.69 20.99
C GLU A 202 -7.43 3.55 20.96
N GLU A 203 -7.00 2.29 20.76
CA GLU A 203 -7.88 1.13 20.57
C GLU A 203 -8.86 1.27 19.39
N VAL A 204 -8.49 2.08 18.41
CA VAL A 204 -9.29 2.36 17.21
C VAL A 204 -8.71 1.60 16.01
N VAL A 205 -9.59 1.05 15.15
CA VAL A 205 -9.17 0.24 13.99
C VAL A 205 -9.17 1.08 12.72
N VAL A 206 -8.00 1.31 12.14
CA VAL A 206 -7.88 1.90 10.80
C VAL A 206 -8.31 0.86 9.76
N THR A 207 -9.38 1.14 9.02
CA THR A 207 -9.95 0.19 8.05
C THR A 207 -9.40 0.36 6.65
N SER A 208 -9.10 1.59 6.22
CA SER A 208 -8.41 1.83 4.95
C SER A 208 -7.80 3.22 4.85
N VAL A 209 -6.83 3.38 3.95
CA VAL A 209 -6.30 4.68 3.50
C VAL A 209 -6.52 4.75 1.99
N LYS A 210 -7.16 5.81 1.50
CA LYS A 210 -7.51 6.01 0.10
C LYS A 210 -7.17 7.43 -0.35
N GLY A 211 -6.58 7.56 -1.51
CA GLY A 211 -6.31 8.86 -2.11
C GLY A 211 -5.33 8.77 -3.28
N PRO A 212 -4.97 9.93 -3.86
CA PRO A 212 -4.21 10.00 -5.09
C PRO A 212 -2.80 9.41 -4.96
N VAL A 213 -2.17 9.48 -3.79
CA VAL A 213 -0.90 8.79 -3.55
C VAL A 213 -1.09 7.29 -3.60
N GLN A 214 -2.14 6.77 -2.94
CA GLN A 214 -2.43 5.34 -2.94
C GLN A 214 -2.77 4.82 -4.34
N GLU A 215 -3.49 5.61 -5.14
CA GLU A 215 -3.78 5.31 -6.55
C GLU A 215 -2.52 5.29 -7.41
N GLN A 216 -1.62 6.28 -7.26
CA GLN A 216 -0.36 6.32 -8.00
C GLN A 216 0.55 5.14 -7.64
N VAL A 217 0.60 4.75 -6.36
CA VAL A 217 1.33 3.56 -5.90
C VAL A 217 0.71 2.28 -6.47
N SER A 218 -0.62 2.18 -6.51
CA SER A 218 -1.32 1.04 -7.10
C SER A 218 -1.05 0.92 -8.60
N ASN A 219 -1.16 2.05 -9.33
CA ASN A 219 -0.86 2.12 -10.76
C ASN A 219 0.60 1.72 -11.04
N LEU A 220 1.55 2.21 -10.23
CA LEU A 220 2.95 1.81 -10.36
C LEU A 220 3.11 0.30 -10.17
N ARG A 221 2.48 -0.27 -9.15
CA ARG A 221 2.53 -1.72 -8.88
C ARG A 221 1.93 -2.54 -10.03
N GLU A 222 0.86 -2.07 -10.65
CA GLU A 222 0.22 -2.76 -11.80
C GLU A 222 1.06 -2.68 -13.07
N MET A 223 1.79 -1.58 -13.29
CA MET A 223 2.68 -1.42 -14.45
C MET A 223 3.99 -2.21 -14.31
N MET A 224 4.35 -2.60 -13.08
CA MET A 224 5.59 -3.32 -12.81
C MET A 224 5.53 -4.77 -13.33
N PRO A 225 6.52 -5.20 -14.14
CA PRO A 225 6.68 -6.60 -14.52
C PRO A 225 6.60 -7.57 -13.34
N GLY A 226 6.04 -8.76 -13.56
CA GLY A 226 6.02 -9.82 -12.56
C GLY A 226 7.43 -10.20 -12.08
N GLN A 227 7.54 -10.61 -10.82
CA GLN A 227 8.80 -10.91 -10.14
C GLN A 227 9.69 -11.91 -10.93
N LEU A 228 9.09 -12.93 -11.52
CA LEU A 228 9.80 -13.90 -12.36
C LEU A 228 10.47 -13.24 -13.58
N ASN A 229 9.83 -12.24 -14.19
CA ASN A 229 10.40 -11.52 -15.34
C ASN A 229 11.60 -10.69 -14.93
N VAL A 230 11.61 -10.13 -13.72
CA VAL A 230 12.75 -9.39 -13.16
C VAL A 230 13.93 -10.33 -12.92
N ILE A 231 13.67 -11.52 -12.35
CA ILE A 231 14.70 -12.54 -12.12
C ILE A 231 15.30 -13.01 -13.45
N LEU A 232 14.45 -13.29 -14.44
CA LEU A 232 14.88 -13.67 -15.79
C LEU A 232 15.71 -12.56 -16.46
N PHE A 233 15.29 -11.30 -16.32
CA PHE A 233 16.03 -10.15 -16.83
C PHE A 233 17.41 -10.03 -16.17
N CYS A 234 17.51 -10.26 -14.86
CA CYS A 234 18.80 -10.31 -14.15
C CYS A 234 19.69 -11.44 -14.65
N GLY A 235 19.11 -12.60 -14.99
CA GLY A 235 19.82 -13.69 -15.66
C GLY A 235 20.36 -13.26 -17.03
N ILE A 236 19.56 -12.60 -17.85
CA ILE A 236 20.01 -12.07 -19.16
C ILE A 236 21.12 -11.03 -18.98
N LEU A 237 21.01 -10.14 -17.99
CA LEU A 237 22.09 -9.21 -17.65
C LEU A 237 23.38 -9.93 -17.26
N GLY A 238 23.30 -11.00 -16.47
CA GLY A 238 24.44 -11.85 -16.14
C GLY A 238 25.07 -12.50 -17.39
N MET A 239 24.25 -12.95 -18.34
CA MET A 239 24.71 -13.47 -19.62
C MET A 239 25.46 -12.41 -20.44
N ILE A 240 24.90 -11.21 -20.58
CA ILE A 240 25.52 -10.09 -21.31
C ILE A 240 26.84 -9.70 -20.63
N THR A 241 26.87 -9.66 -19.31
CA THR A 241 28.06 -9.33 -18.53
C THR A 241 29.16 -10.38 -18.72
N GLY A 242 28.81 -11.67 -18.75
CA GLY A 242 29.73 -12.75 -19.07
C GLY A 242 30.28 -12.63 -20.50
N LEU A 243 29.43 -12.35 -21.49
CA LEU A 243 29.87 -12.11 -22.86
C LEU A 243 30.83 -10.91 -22.97
N ALA A 244 30.53 -9.81 -22.28
CA ALA A 244 31.38 -8.64 -22.24
C ALA A 244 32.78 -8.96 -21.67
N GLY A 245 32.86 -9.84 -20.66
CA GLY A 245 34.13 -10.32 -20.13
C GLY A 245 34.95 -11.10 -21.16
N ILE A 246 34.34 -12.02 -21.90
CA ILE A 246 35.04 -12.82 -22.92
C ILE A 246 35.62 -11.96 -24.04
N PHE A 247 34.87 -10.94 -24.47
CA PHE A 247 35.23 -10.12 -25.62
C PHE A 247 35.87 -8.79 -25.25
N ILE A 248 36.37 -8.63 -24.01
CA ILE A 248 36.88 -7.34 -23.54
C ILE A 248 37.98 -6.78 -24.44
N ASP A 249 38.88 -7.65 -24.94
CA ASP A 249 40.00 -7.23 -25.79
C ASP A 249 39.49 -6.65 -27.12
N ASN A 250 38.48 -7.30 -27.72
CA ASN A 250 37.84 -6.80 -28.94
C ASN A 250 37.08 -5.49 -28.69
N ILE A 251 36.42 -5.37 -27.54
CA ILE A 251 35.69 -4.16 -27.14
C ILE A 251 36.67 -2.99 -26.92
N LEU A 252 37.78 -3.22 -26.23
CA LEU A 252 38.81 -2.21 -25.98
C LEU A 252 39.47 -1.75 -27.29
N ILE A 253 39.78 -2.67 -28.21
CA ILE A 253 40.31 -2.33 -29.53
C ILE A 253 39.30 -1.50 -30.33
N TYR A 254 38.01 -1.83 -30.24
CA TYR A 254 36.95 -1.07 -30.93
C TYR A 254 36.76 0.34 -30.31
N LEU A 255 36.77 0.46 -28.99
CA LEU A 255 36.73 1.74 -28.27
C LEU A 255 37.94 2.61 -28.58
N GLN A 256 39.14 2.03 -28.67
CA GLN A 256 40.35 2.74 -29.09
C GLN A 256 40.22 3.26 -30.54
N LYS A 257 39.70 2.45 -31.47
CA LYS A 257 39.44 2.89 -32.85
C LYS A 257 38.42 4.02 -32.95
N ILE A 258 37.37 4.00 -32.12
CA ILE A 258 36.39 5.09 -32.06
C ILE A 258 37.04 6.36 -31.50
N LYS A 259 37.78 6.24 -30.39
CA LYS A 259 38.52 7.35 -29.78
C LYS A 259 39.51 7.97 -30.76
N ASP A 260 40.26 7.16 -31.50
CA ASP A 260 41.24 7.63 -32.49
C ASP A 260 40.57 8.27 -33.72
N LYS A 261 39.33 7.89 -34.03
CA LYS A 261 38.54 8.50 -35.10
C LYS A 261 38.00 9.87 -34.69
N ILE A 262 37.48 9.98 -33.47
CA ILE A 262 37.01 11.26 -32.89
C ILE A 262 38.17 12.25 -32.77
N ARG A 263 39.35 11.78 -32.35
CA ARG A 263 40.56 12.61 -32.21
C ARG A 263 41.23 12.98 -33.55
N LYS A 264 40.78 12.42 -34.67
CA LYS A 264 41.21 12.78 -36.03
C LYS A 264 40.25 13.74 -36.73
N GLU A 265 39.07 13.96 -36.17
CA GLU A 265 38.06 14.89 -36.66
C GLU A 265 38.10 16.26 -35.94
N GLU A 266 38.95 16.40 -34.90
CA GLU A 266 39.48 17.67 -34.38
C GLU A 266 40.79 18.07 -35.10
#